data_AF-A0A7W9CZ26-F1
#
_entry.id   AF-A0A7W9CZ26-F1
#
_cell.length_a   1.000
_cell.length_b   1.000
_cell.length_c   1.000
_cell.angle_alpha   90.00
_cell.angle_beta   90.00
_cell.angle_gamma   90.00
#
_symmetry.space_group_name_H-M   'P 1'
#
loop_
_entity.id
_entity.type
_entity.pdbx_description
1 polymer ?
#
loop_
_entity_poly.entity_id
_entity_poly.type
_entity_poly.pdbx_seq_one_letter_code
_entity_poly.pdbx_strand_id
1 'polypeptide(L)'
;MDAPTPLRAKTPNFLKALGPGLVTGAADDDPSGIATYSQVGAQFGYSLGWTMLFSYPLMTAVQGLSAGIGAVSGRGLAKNLKLHYHPWLAYAAMALLFAANFVNIGADLAAMGAAVRLLIGGPEVAYALLFA
;
A
#
# COMPACT_ATOMS: atom_id res chain seq x y z
N MET A 1 -14.59 47.47 18.50
CA MET A 1 -15.07 46.45 17.54
C MET A 1 -13.83 45.75 17.03
N ASP A 2 -13.42 44.69 17.70
CA ASP A 2 -12.13 44.04 17.45
C ASP A 2 -12.23 43.13 16.23
N ALA A 3 -11.39 43.40 15.22
CA ALA A 3 -11.29 42.56 14.05
C ALA A 3 -10.77 41.17 14.43
N PRO A 4 -11.34 40.07 13.87
CA PRO A 4 -10.89 38.72 14.17
C PRO A 4 -9.43 38.55 13.71
N THR A 5 -8.57 38.15 14.64
CA THR A 5 -7.16 37.86 14.38
C THR A 5 -7.06 36.72 13.36
N PRO A 6 -6.32 36.87 12.25
CA PRO A 6 -6.18 35.78 11.27
C PRO A 6 -5.41 34.62 11.93
N LEU A 7 -6.08 33.47 12.07
CA LEU A 7 -5.45 32.23 12.49
C LEU A 7 -4.40 31.84 11.43
N ARG A 8 -3.13 32.16 11.71
CA ARG A 8 -1.98 31.77 10.90
C ARG A 8 -1.90 30.24 10.90
N ALA A 9 -2.46 29.62 9.87
CA ALA A 9 -2.32 28.18 9.62
C ALA A 9 -0.82 27.87 9.55
N LYS A 10 -0.30 27.17 10.57
CA LYS A 10 1.05 26.61 10.52
C LYS A 10 1.05 25.59 9.40
N THR A 11 1.73 25.89 8.30
CA THR A 11 2.06 24.90 7.28
C THR A 11 2.74 23.73 8.00
N PRO A 12 2.21 22.50 7.88
CA PRO A 12 2.86 21.35 8.48
C PRO A 12 4.30 21.27 7.95
N ASN A 13 5.24 20.97 8.84
CA ASN A 13 6.63 20.76 8.45
C ASN A 13 6.66 19.74 7.29
N PHE A 14 7.34 20.06 6.19
CA PHE A 14 7.36 19.25 4.96
C PHE A 14 7.64 17.77 5.24
N LEU A 15 8.58 17.49 6.14
CA LEU A 15 8.94 16.14 6.59
C LEU A 15 7.77 15.40 7.28
N LYS A 16 6.93 16.11 8.04
CA LYS A 16 5.73 15.52 8.67
C LYS A 16 4.62 15.26 7.65
N ALA A 17 4.51 16.09 6.61
CA ALA A 17 3.53 15.90 5.55
C ALA A 17 3.87 14.70 4.64
N LEU A 18 5.15 14.35 4.50
CA LEU A 18 5.60 13.19 3.73
C LEU A 18 5.31 11.84 4.39
N GLY A 19 5.18 11.80 5.73
CA GLY A 19 5.05 10.56 6.50
C GLY A 19 3.99 9.58 5.95
N PRO A 20 2.73 10.00 5.76
CA PRO A 20 1.69 9.12 5.23
C PRO A 20 1.98 8.59 3.82
N GLY A 21 2.57 9.42 2.95
CA GLY A 21 2.93 9.03 1.58
C GLY A 21 4.08 8.03 1.56
N LEU A 22 5.12 8.25 2.38
CA LEU A 22 6.23 7.32 2.52
C LEU A 22 5.81 5.96 3.09
N VAL A 23 4.94 5.96 4.10
CA VAL A 23 4.40 4.70 4.65
C VAL A 23 3.55 3.96 3.62
N THR A 24 2.74 4.68 2.84
CA THR A 24 1.91 4.06 1.80
C THR A 24 2.77 3.51 0.67
N GLY A 25 3.79 4.24 0.22
CA GLY A 25 4.73 3.74 -0.79
C GLY A 25 5.53 2.53 -0.30
N ALA A 26 6.04 2.58 0.92
CA ALA A 26 6.75 1.44 1.51
C ALA A 26 5.85 0.21 1.71
N ALA A 27 4.54 0.40 1.85
CA ALA A 27 3.58 -0.70 1.92
C ALA A 27 3.21 -1.28 0.53
N ASP A 28 3.40 -0.51 -0.54
CA ASP A 28 3.16 -0.95 -1.93
C ASP A 28 4.34 -1.76 -2.49
N ASP A 29 5.56 -1.50 -2.00
CA ASP A 29 6.78 -2.25 -2.30
C ASP A 29 7.01 -3.41 -1.31
N ASP A 30 6.03 -4.31 -1.22
CA ASP A 30 6.08 -5.49 -0.33
C ASP A 30 6.96 -6.63 -0.89
N PRO A 31 7.41 -7.58 -0.03
CA PRO A 31 8.22 -8.72 -0.47
C PRO A 31 7.58 -9.53 -1.60
N SER A 32 6.26 -9.72 -1.57
CA SER A 32 5.54 -10.45 -2.61
C SER A 32 5.53 -9.72 -3.96
N GLY A 33 5.39 -8.39 -3.97
CA GLY A 33 5.54 -7.54 -5.15
C GLY A 33 6.95 -7.62 -5.73
N ILE A 34 7.98 -7.47 -4.90
CA ILE A 34 9.39 -7.60 -5.32
C ILE A 34 9.66 -8.98 -5.91
N ALA A 35 9.14 -10.05 -5.30
CA ALA A 35 9.27 -11.42 -5.83
C ALA A 35 8.60 -11.56 -7.19
N THR A 36 7.38 -11.04 -7.35
CA THR A 36 6.62 -11.08 -8.60
C THR A 36 7.35 -10.35 -9.72
N TYR A 37 7.78 -9.11 -9.50
CA TYR A 37 8.47 -8.33 -10.51
C TYR A 37 9.85 -8.92 -10.83
N SER A 38 10.53 -9.52 -9.85
CA SER A 38 11.80 -10.25 -10.07
C SER A 38 11.61 -11.50 -10.92
N GLN A 39 10.57 -12.29 -10.68
CA GLN A 39 10.24 -13.47 -11.48
C GLN A 39 9.86 -13.08 -12.91
N VAL A 40 9.01 -12.06 -13.07
CA VAL A 40 8.61 -11.54 -14.37
C VAL A 40 9.82 -10.96 -15.11
N GLY A 41 10.69 -10.21 -14.43
CA GLY A 41 11.93 -9.69 -15.00
C GLY A 41 12.91 -10.79 -15.42
N ALA A 42 13.03 -11.86 -14.64
CA ALA A 42 13.88 -13.01 -14.99
C ALA A 42 13.36 -13.78 -16.21
N GLN A 43 12.03 -13.88 -16.39
CA GLN A 43 11.41 -14.59 -17.50
C GLN A 43 11.33 -13.77 -18.79
N PHE A 44 10.97 -12.49 -18.68
CA PHE A 44 10.61 -11.63 -19.80
C PHE A 44 11.62 -10.51 -20.08
N GLY A 45 12.65 -10.35 -19.23
CA GLY A 45 13.57 -9.22 -19.29
C GLY A 45 12.83 -7.89 -19.26
N TYR A 46 13.22 -6.96 -20.14
CA TYR A 46 12.58 -5.64 -20.26
C TYR A 46 11.38 -5.59 -21.20
N SER A 47 10.94 -6.72 -21.77
CA SER A 47 9.86 -6.73 -22.76
C SER A 47 8.52 -6.22 -22.23
N LEU A 48 8.29 -6.32 -20.92
CA LEU A 48 7.10 -5.79 -20.24
C LEU A 48 7.30 -4.38 -19.66
N GLY A 49 8.47 -3.76 -19.82
CA GLY A 49 8.74 -2.43 -19.25
C GLY A 49 7.80 -1.33 -19.74
N TRP A 50 7.21 -1.50 -20.93
CA TRP A 50 6.23 -0.54 -21.46
C TRP A 50 4.95 -0.44 -20.62
N THR A 51 4.61 -1.46 -19.82
CA THR A 51 3.41 -1.44 -18.96
C THR A 51 3.55 -0.38 -17.87
N MET A 52 4.77 -0.08 -17.41
CA MET A 52 5.03 0.96 -16.42
C MET A 52 4.54 2.34 -16.86
N LEU A 53 4.55 2.63 -18.18
CA LEU A 53 4.04 3.89 -18.72
C LEU A 53 2.57 4.12 -18.38
N PHE A 54 1.80 3.04 -18.23
CA PHE A 54 0.38 3.08 -17.90
C PHE A 54 0.12 2.81 -16.41
N SER A 55 0.81 1.82 -15.83
CA SER A 55 0.60 1.42 -14.44
C SER A 55 1.01 2.49 -13.44
N TYR A 56 2.14 3.19 -13.67
CA TYR A 56 2.64 4.18 -12.72
C TYR A 56 1.73 5.43 -12.60
N PRO A 57 1.26 6.05 -13.70
CA PRO A 57 0.30 7.14 -13.60
C PRO A 57 -1.03 6.72 -12.95
N LEU A 58 -1.51 5.51 -13.26
CA LEU A 58 -2.74 4.98 -12.68
C LEU A 58 -2.62 4.79 -11.16
N MET A 59 -1.52 4.19 -10.71
CA MET A 59 -1.19 4.01 -9.30
C MET A 59 -1.14 5.36 -8.57
N THR A 60 -0.41 6.33 -9.14
CA THR A 60 -0.30 7.68 -8.56
C THR A 60 -1.66 8.36 -8.45
N ALA A 61 -2.53 8.20 -9.46
CA ALA A 61 -3.89 8.73 -9.41
C ALA A 61 -4.73 8.10 -8.31
N VAL A 62 -4.68 6.76 -8.14
CA VAL A 62 -5.42 6.05 -7.09
C VAL A 62 -4.92 6.43 -5.69
N GLN A 63 -3.60 6.52 -5.50
CA GLN A 63 -3.00 6.95 -4.22
C GLN A 63 -3.35 8.41 -3.92
N GLY A 64 -3.29 9.30 -4.92
CA GLY A 64 -3.66 10.71 -4.79
C GLY A 64 -5.13 10.90 -4.42
N LEU A 65 -6.05 10.17 -5.06
CA LEU A 65 -7.48 10.19 -4.73
C LEU A 65 -7.73 9.68 -3.31
N SER A 66 -7.08 8.58 -2.92
CA SER A 66 -7.21 8.00 -1.58
C SER A 66 -6.72 8.96 -0.50
N ALA A 67 -5.56 9.58 -0.72
CA ALA A 67 -5.00 10.60 0.15
C ALA A 67 -5.92 11.83 0.22
N GLY A 68 -6.47 12.29 -0.91
CA GLY A 68 -7.41 13.40 -0.99
C GLY A 68 -8.69 13.14 -0.19
N ILE A 69 -9.29 11.96 -0.34
CA ILE A 69 -10.48 11.55 0.44
C ILE A 69 -10.15 11.53 1.94
N GLY A 70 -9.02 10.96 2.33
CA GLY A 70 -8.58 10.92 3.72
C GLY A 70 -8.34 12.31 4.32
N ALA A 71 -7.69 13.20 3.56
CA ALA A 71 -7.38 14.56 3.98
C ALA A 71 -8.63 15.44 4.15
N VAL A 72 -9.60 15.34 3.22
CA VAL A 72 -10.83 16.13 3.26
C VAL A 72 -11.81 15.60 4.31
N SER A 73 -11.97 14.28 4.41
CA SER A 73 -12.93 13.68 5.34
C SER A 73 -12.43 13.55 6.78
N GLY A 74 -11.10 13.64 6.99
CA GLY A 74 -10.45 13.34 8.26
C GLY A 74 -10.63 11.89 8.73
N ARG A 75 -10.98 10.98 7.82
CA ARG A 75 -11.37 9.59 8.10
C ARG A 75 -10.77 8.64 7.05
N GLY A 76 -10.49 7.41 7.45
CA GLY A 76 -10.05 6.37 6.50
C GLY A 76 -11.16 5.94 5.53
N LEU A 77 -10.76 5.33 4.40
CA LEU A 77 -11.68 4.87 3.34
C LEU A 77 -12.79 3.97 3.87
N ALA A 78 -12.47 2.99 4.73
CA ALA A 78 -13.47 2.09 5.31
C ALA A 78 -14.53 2.82 6.14
N LYS A 79 -14.14 3.86 6.88
CA LYS A 79 -15.07 4.66 7.68
C LYS A 79 -15.95 5.53 6.80
N ASN A 80 -15.39 6.14 5.75
CA ASN A 80 -16.19 6.87 4.75
C ASN A 80 -17.17 5.96 4.02
N LEU A 81 -16.75 4.73 3.68
CA LEU A 81 -17.60 3.76 3.01
C LEU A 81 -18.83 3.40 3.87
N LYS A 82 -18.63 3.15 5.17
CA LYS A 82 -19.74 2.89 6.10
C LYS A 82 -20.70 4.07 6.29
N LEU A 83 -20.22 5.30 6.10
CA LEU A 83 -21.03 6.51 6.32
C LEU A 83 -21.85 6.90 5.09
N HIS A 84 -21.35 6.63 3.89
CA HIS A 84 -21.96 7.08 2.64
C HIS A 84 -22.62 5.99 1.82
N TYR A 85 -22.33 4.71 2.09
CA TYR A 85 -22.88 3.59 1.34
C TYR A 85 -23.73 2.68 2.20
N HIS A 86 -24.61 1.91 1.54
CA HIS A 86 -25.45 0.94 2.21
C HIS A 86 -24.60 -0.11 2.96
N PRO A 87 -24.96 -0.50 4.19
CA PRO A 87 -24.14 -1.36 5.05
C PRO A 87 -23.60 -2.63 4.38
N TRP A 88 -24.43 -3.32 3.59
CA TRP A 88 -24.03 -4.55 2.89
C TRP A 88 -22.80 -4.34 1.99
N LEU A 89 -22.75 -3.24 1.23
CA LEU A 89 -21.64 -2.95 0.31
C LEU A 89 -20.38 -2.57 1.09
N ALA A 90 -20.56 -1.81 2.17
CA ALA A 90 -19.44 -1.45 3.05
C ALA A 90 -18.81 -2.69 3.69
N TYR A 91 -19.62 -3.63 4.20
CA TYR A 91 -19.13 -4.89 4.76
C TYR A 91 -18.51 -5.79 3.69
N ALA A 92 -19.10 -5.88 2.50
CA ALA A 92 -18.54 -6.66 1.40
C ALA A 92 -17.14 -6.16 1.00
N ALA A 93 -16.97 -4.84 0.82
CA ALA A 93 -15.68 -4.25 0.49
C ALA A 93 -14.63 -4.44 1.60
N MET A 94 -15.04 -4.33 2.88
CA MET A 94 -14.15 -4.61 4.01
C MET A 94 -13.75 -6.08 4.10
N ALA A 95 -14.67 -7.00 3.81
CA ALA A 95 -14.38 -8.43 3.78
C ALA A 95 -13.40 -8.76 2.64
N LEU A 96 -13.59 -8.17 1.46
CA LEU A 96 -12.67 -8.29 0.34
C LEU A 96 -11.29 -7.74 0.70
N LEU A 97 -11.22 -6.55 1.31
CA LEU A 97 -9.98 -5.95 1.77
C LEU A 97 -9.27 -6.86 2.79
N PHE A 98 -10.01 -7.42 3.74
CA PHE A 98 -9.45 -8.35 4.72
C PHE A 98 -8.88 -9.60 4.04
N ALA A 99 -9.63 -10.23 3.13
CA ALA A 99 -9.18 -11.41 2.40
C ALA A 99 -7.94 -11.12 1.56
N ALA A 100 -7.91 -9.99 0.84
CA ALA A 100 -6.77 -9.57 0.04
C ALA A 100 -5.52 -9.39 0.91
N ASN A 101 -5.61 -8.65 2.02
CA ASN A 101 -4.48 -8.44 2.92
C ASN A 101 -4.03 -9.75 3.60
N PHE A 102 -4.95 -10.64 3.94
CA PHE A 102 -4.62 -11.93 4.53
C PHE A 102 -3.80 -12.80 3.57
N VAL A 103 -4.21 -12.87 2.29
CA VAL A 103 -3.45 -13.57 1.25
C VAL A 103 -2.09 -12.88 1.02
N ASN A 104 -2.05 -11.55 1.05
CA ASN A 104 -0.83 -10.76 0.85
C ASN A 104 0.23 -11.07 1.90
N ILE A 105 -0.14 -11.09 3.19
CA ILE A 105 0.76 -11.46 4.28
C ILE A 105 1.32 -12.86 4.08
N GLY A 106 0.48 -13.82 3.65
CA GLY A 106 0.94 -15.17 3.33
C GLY A 106 1.97 -15.20 2.20
N ALA A 107 1.77 -14.39 1.15
CA ALA A 107 2.71 -14.25 0.05
C ALA A 107 4.02 -13.57 0.47
N ASP A 108 3.95 -12.55 1.32
CA ASP A 108 5.12 -11.84 1.85
C ASP A 108 6.01 -12.79 2.68
N LEU A 109 5.40 -13.58 3.58
CA LEU A 109 6.12 -14.58 4.37
C LEU A 109 6.83 -15.61 3.50
N ALA A 110 6.16 -16.08 2.43
CA ALA A 110 6.76 -17.01 1.47
C ALA A 110 7.93 -16.37 0.71
N ALA A 111 7.75 -15.13 0.21
CA ALA A 111 8.77 -14.39 -0.51
C ALA A 111 10.00 -14.10 0.37
N MET A 112 9.78 -13.71 1.62
CA MET A 112 10.85 -13.51 2.61
C MET A 112 11.62 -14.81 2.88
N GLY A 113 10.92 -15.93 3.05
CA GLY A 113 11.54 -17.25 3.20
C GLY A 113 12.39 -17.65 2.00
N ALA A 114 11.89 -17.41 0.79
CA ALA A 114 12.63 -17.64 -0.45
C ALA A 114 13.88 -16.76 -0.56
N ALA A 115 13.79 -15.48 -0.20
CA ALA A 115 14.92 -14.56 -0.19
C ALA A 115 16.02 -15.01 0.79
N VAL A 116 15.67 -15.46 2.00
CA VAL A 116 16.64 -16.00 2.97
C VAL A 116 17.28 -17.27 2.44
N ARG A 117 16.50 -18.18 1.83
CA ARG A 117 17.05 -19.39 1.20
C ARG A 117 18.07 -19.05 0.10
N LEU A 118 17.85 -17.99 -0.68
CA LEU A 118 18.82 -17.55 -1.68
C LEU A 118 20.11 -17.01 -1.06
N LEU A 119 20.05 -16.38 0.12
CA LEU A 119 21.21 -15.79 0.79
C LEU A 119 22.08 -16.82 1.52
N ILE A 120 21.46 -17.70 2.31
CA ILE A 120 22.17 -18.62 3.22
C ILE A 120 21.90 -20.10 2.95
N GLY A 121 21.07 -20.43 1.96
CA GLY A 121 20.62 -21.81 1.71
C GLY A 121 19.63 -22.32 2.76
N GLY A 122 19.26 -23.60 2.68
CA GLY A 122 18.43 -24.27 3.70
C GLY A 122 16.91 -24.32 3.40
N PRO A 123 16.10 -24.72 4.39
CA PRO A 123 14.67 -24.99 4.21
C PRO A 123 13.82 -23.72 4.23
N GLU A 124 13.26 -23.37 3.06
CA GLU A 124 12.40 -22.20 2.81
C GLU A 124 11.20 -22.11 3.76
N VAL A 125 10.51 -23.22 4.00
CA VAL A 125 9.33 -23.29 4.86
C VAL A 125 9.66 -22.96 6.32
N ALA A 126 10.85 -23.33 6.79
CA ALA A 126 11.27 -23.01 8.15
C ALA A 126 11.53 -21.51 8.32
N TYR A 127 12.10 -20.86 7.29
CA TYR A 127 12.28 -19.41 7.30
C TYR A 127 10.96 -18.66 7.20
N ALA A 128 10.04 -19.10 6.35
CA ALA A 128 8.70 -18.50 6.27
C ALA A 128 7.94 -18.61 7.61
N LEU A 129 8.04 -19.75 8.29
CA LEU A 129 7.46 -19.93 9.64
C LEU A 129 8.17 -19.11 10.72
N LEU A 130 9.46 -18.80 10.55
CA LEU A 130 10.21 -17.97 11.50
C LEU A 130 9.79 -16.49 11.41
N PHE A 131 9.34 -16.03 10.25
CA PHE A 131 8.84 -14.68 10.05
C PHE A 131 7.36 -14.49 10.41
N ALA A 132 6.61 -15.58 10.58
CA ALA A 132 5.18 -15.59 10.91
C ALA A 132 4.93 -15.33 12.41
#